data_AF-A0A2G9CD73-F1
#
_entry.id   AF-A0A2G9CD73-F1
#
_cell.length_a   1.000
_cell.length_b   1.000
_cell.length_c   1.000
_cell.angle_alpha   90.00
_cell.angle_beta   90.00
_cell.angle_gamma   90.00
#
_symmetry.space_group_name_H-M   'P 1'
#
loop_
_entity.id
_entity.type
_entity.pdbx_description
1 polymer ?
#
loop_
_entity_poly.entity_id
_entity_poly.type
_entity_poly.pdbx_seq_one_letter_code
_entity_poly.pdbx_strand_id
1 'polypeptide(L)'
;MNVLPTPTRLIDAHVGGVLTRVVVSGGPALAGATMTDRLAAFAAGHDAWRLALTGAPRSAPGTQAALLTDPERPGSLAGVLFLASTGPVAATPDSLIAVLAALAHVGRLRPGPVRLDTPEGTIAASFALDGTVRFDDPALEQREGRGHILLDGTWVAEPDDPLAWGAPVSASPDAAAVGGD
;
A
#
# COMPACT_ATOMS: atom_id res chain seq x y z
N MET A 1 -28.03 4.30 -12.42
CA MET A 1 -26.67 3.94 -11.98
C MET A 1 -26.54 4.36 -10.54
N ASN A 2 -26.13 3.45 -9.66
CA ASN A 2 -25.95 3.77 -8.24
C ASN A 2 -24.80 4.80 -8.15
N VAL A 3 -25.09 6.01 -7.68
CA VAL A 3 -24.18 7.17 -7.68
C VAL A 3 -23.27 7.23 -6.45
N LEU A 4 -23.34 6.19 -5.60
CA LEU A 4 -22.55 6.13 -4.38
C LEU A 4 -21.14 5.60 -4.68
N PRO A 5 -20.07 6.30 -4.26
CA PRO A 5 -18.71 5.82 -4.43
C PRO A 5 -18.54 4.46 -3.74
N THR A 6 -17.84 3.53 -4.38
CA THR A 6 -17.51 2.24 -3.77
C THR A 6 -16.61 2.50 -2.55
N PRO A 7 -17.05 2.16 -1.32
CA PRO A 7 -16.25 2.40 -0.13
C PRO A 7 -14.93 1.62 -0.19
N THR A 8 -13.83 2.31 0.12
CA THR A 8 -12.49 1.72 0.14
C THR A 8 -12.15 1.30 1.56
N ARG A 9 -11.82 0.04 1.79
CA ARG A 9 -11.35 -0.40 3.11
C ARG A 9 -9.86 -0.18 3.22
N LEU A 10 -9.44 0.55 4.25
CA LEU A 10 -8.06 0.86 4.56
C LEU A 10 -7.66 0.23 5.88
N ILE A 11 -6.45 -0.34 5.91
CA ILE A 11 -5.77 -0.74 7.14
C ILE A 11 -4.48 0.07 7.23
N ASP A 12 -4.32 0.87 8.27
CA ASP A 12 -3.01 1.46 8.56
C ASP A 12 -2.26 0.54 9.52
N ALA A 13 -1.03 0.20 9.17
CA ALA A 13 -0.14 -0.59 10.00
C ALA A 13 1.25 0.03 10.02
N HIS A 14 2.01 -0.22 11.09
CA HIS A 14 3.40 0.23 11.19
C HIS A 14 4.36 -0.87 11.60
N VAL A 15 5.62 -0.68 11.21
CA VAL A 15 6.78 -1.46 11.69
C VAL A 15 7.81 -0.45 12.16
N GLY A 16 8.20 -0.49 13.44
CA GLY A 16 9.16 0.49 13.99
C GLY A 16 8.74 1.97 13.94
N GLY A 17 7.49 2.26 13.55
CA GLY A 17 6.98 3.61 13.35
C GLY A 17 6.84 4.02 11.87
N VAL A 18 7.35 3.19 10.94
CA VAL A 18 7.16 3.37 9.50
C VAL A 18 5.73 3.00 9.14
N LEU A 19 4.93 3.99 8.72
CA LEU A 19 3.52 3.84 8.42
C LEU A 19 3.28 3.32 6.99
N THR A 20 2.52 2.25 6.87
CA THR A 20 1.98 1.75 5.59
C THR A 20 0.45 1.73 5.63
N ARG A 21 -0.18 2.46 4.71
CA ARG A 21 -1.62 2.45 4.47
C ARG A 21 -1.99 1.42 3.41
N VAL A 22 -2.67 0.36 3.81
CA VAL A 22 -3.02 -0.78 2.95
C VAL A 22 -4.45 -0.66 2.47
N VAL A 23 -4.64 -0.56 1.15
CA VAL A 23 -5.96 -0.65 0.50
C VAL A 23 -6.33 -2.12 0.35
N VAL A 24 -7.28 -2.60 1.17
CA VAL A 24 -7.66 -4.02 1.24
C VAL A 24 -8.78 -4.37 0.25
N SER A 25 -9.64 -3.42 -0.07
CA SER A 25 -10.72 -3.54 -1.06
C SER A 25 -11.23 -2.18 -1.50
N GLY A 26 -11.86 -2.12 -2.68
CA GLY A 26 -12.44 -0.89 -3.21
C GLY A 26 -11.40 0.09 -3.76
N GLY A 27 -10.21 -0.38 -4.15
CA GLY A 27 -9.21 0.39 -4.88
C GLY A 27 -9.53 0.53 -6.38
N PRO A 28 -8.66 1.21 -7.15
CA PRO A 28 -8.88 1.39 -8.59
C PRO A 28 -8.80 0.05 -9.34
N ALA A 29 -9.60 -0.08 -10.40
CA ALA A 29 -9.49 -1.21 -11.31
C ALA A 29 -8.23 -1.05 -12.16
N LEU A 30 -7.33 -2.03 -12.09
CA LEU A 30 -6.08 -2.03 -12.83
C LEU A 30 -6.11 -3.07 -13.94
N ALA A 31 -5.89 -2.62 -15.17
CA ALA A 31 -5.76 -3.51 -16.32
C ALA A 31 -4.38 -4.16 -16.34
N GLY A 32 -4.28 -5.35 -16.94
CA GLY A 32 -3.01 -6.04 -17.16
C GLY A 32 -2.93 -7.43 -16.53
N ALA A 33 -2.13 -8.29 -17.17
CA ALA A 33 -1.92 -9.65 -16.72
C ALA A 33 -0.82 -9.74 -15.65
N THR A 34 0.18 -8.87 -15.73
CA THR A 34 1.33 -8.83 -14.82
C THR A 34 1.24 -7.69 -13.81
N MET A 35 2.00 -7.80 -12.71
CA MET A 35 2.15 -6.71 -11.73
C MET A 35 2.75 -5.45 -12.38
N THR A 36 3.65 -5.60 -13.34
CA THR A 36 4.23 -4.48 -14.10
C THR A 36 3.19 -3.79 -14.98
N ASP A 37 2.32 -4.54 -15.65
CA ASP A 37 1.22 -3.96 -16.44
C ASP A 37 0.27 -3.17 -15.53
N ARG A 38 -0.06 -3.73 -14.36
CA ARG A 38 -0.94 -3.08 -13.38
C ARG A 38 -0.30 -1.81 -12.79
N LEU A 39 1.01 -1.83 -12.57
CA LEU A 39 1.75 -0.64 -12.15
C LEU A 39 1.72 0.45 -13.24
N ALA A 40 1.92 0.06 -14.51
CA ALA A 40 1.82 0.98 -15.64
C ALA A 40 0.41 1.56 -15.79
N ALA A 41 -0.63 0.73 -15.65
CA ALA A 41 -2.02 1.17 -15.64
C ALA A 41 -2.30 2.14 -14.48
N PHE A 42 -1.78 1.85 -13.28
CA PHE A 42 -1.87 2.76 -12.13
C PHE A 42 -1.24 4.12 -12.44
N ALA A 43 0.01 4.12 -12.91
CA ALA A 43 0.76 5.34 -13.20
C ALA A 43 0.11 6.18 -14.32
N ALA A 44 -0.55 5.55 -15.30
CA ALA A 44 -1.18 6.24 -16.41
C ALA A 44 -2.51 6.93 -16.06
N GLY A 45 -3.26 6.44 -15.06
CA GLY A 45 -4.65 6.86 -14.85
C GLY A 45 -5.11 7.05 -13.41
N HIS A 46 -4.27 6.77 -12.41
CA HIS A 46 -4.71 6.67 -11.02
C HIS A 46 -3.86 7.48 -10.03
N ASP A 47 -3.15 8.53 -10.49
CA ASP A 47 -2.32 9.37 -9.62
C ASP A 47 -3.10 10.03 -8.46
N ALA A 48 -4.38 10.34 -8.66
CA ALA A 48 -5.27 10.83 -7.61
C ALA A 48 -5.36 9.88 -6.41
N TRP A 49 -5.33 8.56 -6.64
CA TRP A 49 -5.29 7.57 -5.55
C TRP A 49 -3.99 7.67 -4.75
N ARG A 50 -2.86 7.83 -5.45
CA ARG A 50 -1.56 7.98 -4.80
C ARG A 50 -1.54 9.21 -3.89
N LEU A 51 -2.00 10.36 -4.41
CA LEU A 51 -2.06 11.60 -3.64
C LEU A 51 -3.02 11.48 -2.45
N ALA A 52 -4.19 10.86 -2.62
CA ALA A 52 -5.15 10.67 -1.53
C ALA A 52 -4.61 9.78 -0.40
N LEU A 53 -3.82 8.75 -0.75
CA LEU A 53 -3.30 7.76 0.20
C LEU A 53 -2.00 8.21 0.88
N THR A 54 -1.19 9.05 0.24
CA THR A 54 0.18 9.36 0.71
C THR A 54 0.47 10.85 0.87
N GLY A 55 -0.37 11.73 0.31
CA GLY A 55 -0.20 13.18 0.32
C GLY A 55 -0.97 13.90 1.43
N ALA A 56 -0.59 15.14 1.67
CA ALA A 56 -1.35 16.05 2.52
C ALA A 56 -2.74 16.34 1.93
N PRO A 57 -3.75 16.67 2.77
CA PRO A 57 -3.73 16.66 4.23
C PRO A 57 -4.05 15.29 4.85
N ARG A 58 -4.32 14.26 4.03
CA ARG A 58 -4.83 12.96 4.50
C ARG A 58 -3.79 12.05 5.11
N SER A 59 -2.54 12.29 4.80
CA SER A 59 -1.43 11.46 5.22
C SER A 59 -0.29 12.31 5.73
N ALA A 60 0.39 11.78 6.74
CA ALA A 60 1.60 12.39 7.25
C ALA A 60 2.74 12.24 6.22
N PRO A 61 3.71 13.17 6.18
CA PRO A 61 4.91 13.00 5.38
C PRO A 61 5.58 11.65 5.65
N GLY A 62 6.05 10.98 4.59
CA GLY A 62 6.67 9.67 4.68
C GLY A 62 5.70 8.47 4.74
N THR A 63 4.38 8.70 4.71
CA THR A 63 3.41 7.60 4.58
C THR A 63 3.60 6.86 3.26
N GLN A 64 3.81 5.54 3.33
CA GLN A 64 3.73 4.66 2.18
C GLN A 64 2.32 4.08 2.07
N ALA A 65 1.88 3.78 0.85
CA ALA A 65 0.64 3.05 0.62
C ALA A 65 0.91 1.74 -0.11
N ALA A 66 0.07 0.74 0.16
CA ALA A 66 0.09 -0.56 -0.50
C ALA A 66 -1.30 -0.87 -1.06
N LEU A 67 -1.39 -1.06 -2.38
CA LEU A 67 -2.63 -1.43 -3.04
C LEU A 67 -2.64 -2.95 -3.29
N LEU A 68 -3.57 -3.65 -2.64
CA LEU A 68 -3.78 -5.06 -2.89
C LEU A 68 -4.48 -5.29 -4.23
N THR A 69 -4.03 -6.31 -4.94
CA THR A 69 -4.60 -6.83 -6.18
C THR A 69 -4.72 -8.35 -6.09
N ASP A 70 -5.44 -8.95 -7.02
CA ASP A 70 -5.41 -10.40 -7.19
C ASP A 70 -3.96 -10.87 -7.44
N PRO A 71 -3.54 -12.06 -7.00
CA PRO A 71 -2.21 -12.57 -7.31
C PRO A 71 -1.98 -12.65 -8.84
N GLU A 72 -0.75 -12.38 -9.28
CA GLU A 72 -0.34 -12.62 -10.68
C GLU A 72 -0.08 -14.11 -10.88
N ARG A 73 0.56 -14.75 -9.90
CA ARG A 73 1.09 -16.11 -10.02
C ARG A 73 0.30 -17.10 -9.17
N PRO A 74 0.08 -18.33 -9.67
CA PRO A 74 -0.50 -19.40 -8.87
C PRO A 74 0.29 -19.64 -7.58
N GLY A 75 -0.41 -19.71 -6.44
CA GLY A 75 0.21 -19.93 -5.13
C GLY A 75 0.68 -18.66 -4.41
N SER A 76 0.64 -17.50 -5.05
CA SER A 76 0.75 -16.22 -4.37
C SER A 76 -0.55 -15.88 -3.66
N LEU A 77 -0.44 -15.25 -2.48
CA LEU A 77 -1.59 -14.83 -1.68
C LEU A 77 -2.28 -13.60 -2.28
N ALA A 78 -1.48 -12.64 -2.74
CA ALA A 78 -1.94 -11.38 -3.32
C ALA A 78 -0.85 -10.77 -4.20
N GLY A 79 -1.26 -9.90 -5.11
CA GLY A 79 -0.36 -8.92 -5.74
C GLY A 79 -0.37 -7.62 -4.95
N VAL A 80 0.75 -6.91 -4.89
CA VAL A 80 0.88 -5.64 -4.15
C VAL A 80 1.63 -4.61 -4.97
N LEU A 81 1.06 -3.40 -5.06
CA LEU A 81 1.75 -2.21 -5.58
C LEU A 81 2.05 -1.25 -4.43
N PHE A 82 3.29 -0.77 -4.33
CA PHE A 82 3.70 0.19 -3.31
C PHE A 82 3.82 1.60 -3.89
N LEU A 83 3.37 2.59 -3.12
CA LEU A 83 3.22 3.97 -3.53
C LEU A 83 3.76 4.90 -2.44
N ALA A 84 4.38 6.00 -2.85
CA ALA A 84 4.76 7.11 -2.00
C ALA A 84 4.25 8.43 -2.59
N SER A 85 4.42 9.53 -1.85
CA SER A 85 4.07 10.87 -2.32
C SER A 85 4.87 11.32 -3.54
N THR A 86 5.95 10.63 -3.88
CA THR A 86 6.80 10.88 -5.05
C THR A 86 6.48 10.00 -6.27
N GLY A 87 5.65 8.96 -6.11
CA GLY A 87 5.36 8.02 -7.18
C GLY A 87 5.29 6.57 -6.70
N PRO A 88 5.20 5.61 -7.63
CA PRO A 88 5.42 4.19 -7.33
C PRO A 88 6.83 3.96 -6.76
N VAL A 89 6.94 3.03 -5.82
CA VAL A 89 8.20 2.66 -5.17
C VAL A 89 8.30 1.14 -5.06
N ALA A 90 9.52 0.62 -4.93
CA ALA A 90 9.74 -0.78 -4.63
C ALA A 90 9.33 -1.11 -3.19
N ALA A 91 9.04 -2.39 -2.94
CA ALA A 91 8.74 -2.89 -1.62
C ALA A 91 9.96 -2.76 -0.68
N THR A 92 9.71 -2.35 0.57
CA THR A 92 10.68 -2.43 1.68
C THR A 92 10.28 -3.54 2.65
N PRO A 93 11.21 -4.11 3.44
CA PRO A 93 10.87 -5.09 4.47
C PRO A 93 9.73 -4.64 5.39
N ASP A 94 9.78 -3.40 5.87
CA ASP A 94 8.74 -2.83 6.75
C ASP A 94 7.37 -2.76 6.06
N SER A 95 7.31 -2.30 4.81
CA SER A 95 6.05 -2.21 4.06
C SER A 95 5.42 -3.59 3.80
N LEU A 96 6.24 -4.61 3.54
CA LEU A 96 5.81 -5.99 3.34
C LEU A 96 5.28 -6.61 4.64
N ILE A 97 5.98 -6.41 5.74
CA ILE A 97 5.55 -6.85 7.07
C ILE A 97 4.22 -6.19 7.43
N ALA A 98 4.07 -4.89 7.18
CA ALA A 98 2.83 -4.16 7.41
C ALA A 98 1.66 -4.72 6.58
N VAL A 99 1.88 -5.04 5.30
CA VAL A 99 0.88 -5.70 4.44
C VAL A 99 0.47 -7.07 4.97
N LEU A 100 1.42 -7.91 5.39
CA LEU A 100 1.12 -9.23 5.94
C LEU A 100 0.36 -9.12 7.27
N ALA A 101 0.72 -8.18 8.13
CA ALA A 101 -0.02 -7.89 9.36
C ALA A 101 -1.46 -7.44 9.05
N ALA A 102 -1.66 -6.56 8.07
CA ALA A 102 -2.98 -6.14 7.62
C ALA A 102 -3.81 -7.31 7.08
N LEU A 103 -3.23 -8.16 6.23
CA LEU A 103 -3.87 -9.36 5.69
C LEU A 103 -4.27 -10.36 6.79
N ALA A 104 -3.42 -10.53 7.81
CA ALA A 104 -3.73 -11.36 8.97
C ALA A 104 -4.87 -10.77 9.80
N HIS A 105 -4.84 -9.46 10.06
CA HIS A 105 -5.86 -8.73 10.79
C HIS A 105 -7.24 -8.86 10.15
N VAL A 106 -7.34 -8.75 8.81
CA VAL A 106 -8.62 -8.94 8.09
C VAL A 106 -8.97 -10.40 7.82
N GLY A 107 -8.21 -11.36 8.39
CA GLY A 107 -8.49 -12.79 8.31
C GLY A 107 -8.15 -13.45 6.96
N ARG A 108 -7.38 -12.78 6.09
CA ARG A 108 -6.94 -13.28 4.77
C ARG A 108 -5.60 -14.00 4.78
N LEU A 109 -4.84 -13.92 5.87
CA LEU A 109 -3.59 -14.65 6.07
C LEU A 109 -3.70 -15.63 7.24
N ARG A 110 -3.05 -16.78 7.12
CA ARG A 110 -2.89 -17.80 8.17
C ARG A 110 -1.40 -18.05 8.42
N PRO A 111 -1.01 -18.53 9.62
CA PRO A 111 0.37 -18.90 9.87
C PRO A 111 0.88 -19.95 8.89
N GLY A 112 2.10 -19.78 8.40
CA GLY A 112 2.72 -20.63 7.38
C GLY A 112 3.49 -19.83 6.32
N PRO A 113 3.98 -20.51 5.26
CA PRO A 113 4.62 -19.85 4.13
C PRO A 113 3.62 -18.98 3.37
N VAL A 114 4.08 -17.82 2.90
CA VAL A 114 3.30 -16.85 2.14
C VAL A 114 4.14 -16.28 1.00
N ARG A 115 3.47 -15.95 -0.11
CA ARG A 115 4.08 -15.32 -1.28
C ARG A 115 3.26 -14.10 -1.68
N LEU A 116 3.94 -13.00 -1.99
CA LEU A 116 3.32 -11.78 -2.53
C LEU A 116 3.95 -11.47 -3.89
N ASP A 117 3.13 -11.17 -4.88
CA ASP A 117 3.63 -10.73 -6.19
C ASP A 117 3.79 -9.20 -6.19
N THR A 118 4.97 -8.71 -6.55
CA THR A 118 5.23 -7.29 -6.80
C THR A 118 5.74 -7.09 -8.23
N PRO A 119 5.82 -5.85 -8.74
CA PRO A 119 6.44 -5.57 -10.04
C PRO A 119 7.90 -6.05 -10.13
N GLU A 120 8.63 -6.09 -9.01
CA GLU A 120 10.02 -6.55 -8.95
C GLU A 120 10.15 -8.08 -8.92
N GLY A 121 9.07 -8.80 -8.63
CA GLY A 121 9.04 -10.26 -8.58
C GLY A 121 8.19 -10.81 -7.43
N THR A 122 8.19 -12.12 -7.26
CA THR A 122 7.51 -12.76 -6.12
C THR A 122 8.41 -12.75 -4.90
N ILE A 123 7.89 -12.24 -3.79
CA ILE A 123 8.55 -12.21 -2.50
C ILE A 123 8.01 -13.36 -1.65
N ALA A 124 8.92 -14.17 -1.10
CA ALA A 124 8.60 -15.28 -0.21
C ALA A 124 8.91 -14.94 1.25
N ALA A 125 7.98 -15.30 2.14
CA ALA A 125 8.13 -15.14 3.58
C ALA A 125 7.40 -16.27 4.32
N SER A 126 7.58 -16.31 5.64
CA SER A 126 6.75 -17.08 6.55
C SER A 126 6.10 -16.17 7.58
N PHE A 127 4.83 -16.45 7.91
CA PHE A 127 4.07 -15.75 8.94
C PHE A 127 3.84 -16.69 10.12
N ALA A 128 4.21 -16.26 11.33
CA ALA A 128 4.04 -17.05 12.54
C ALA A 128 2.76 -16.66 13.30
N LEU A 129 2.32 -17.55 14.19
CA LEU A 129 1.09 -17.34 14.99
C LEU A 129 1.16 -16.11 15.90
N ASP A 130 2.35 -15.74 16.35
CA ASP A 130 2.58 -14.54 17.15
C ASP A 130 2.63 -13.25 16.31
N GLY A 131 2.45 -13.33 14.99
CA GLY A 131 2.49 -12.21 14.06
C GLY A 131 3.86 -11.90 13.47
N THR A 132 4.89 -12.68 13.83
CA THR A 132 6.24 -12.51 13.28
C THR A 132 6.26 -12.89 11.80
N VAL A 133 6.87 -12.03 10.99
CA VAL A 133 7.16 -12.27 9.57
C VAL A 133 8.65 -12.53 9.43
N ARG A 134 9.04 -13.57 8.68
CA ARG A 134 10.42 -13.84 8.30
C ARG A 134 10.56 -13.95 6.79
N PHE A 135 11.54 -13.26 6.21
CA PHE A 135 11.81 -13.34 4.78
C PHE A 135 12.83 -14.43 4.47
N ASP A 136 12.60 -15.16 3.37
CA ASP A 136 13.47 -16.25 2.93
C ASP A 136 14.67 -15.75 2.07
N ASP A 137 14.79 -14.44 1.87
CA ASP A 137 15.86 -13.81 1.09
C ASP A 137 17.08 -13.47 1.97
N PRO A 138 18.27 -14.04 1.70
CA PRO A 138 19.49 -13.72 2.43
C PRO A 138 20.05 -12.31 2.13
N ALA A 139 19.62 -11.64 1.06
CA ALA A 139 20.09 -10.31 0.69
C ALA A 139 19.40 -9.17 1.46
N LEU A 140 18.28 -9.46 2.15
CA LEU A 140 17.60 -8.46 2.97
C LEU A 140 18.34 -8.26 4.30
N GLU A 141 18.65 -7.01 4.63
CA GLU A 141 19.26 -6.66 5.93
C GLU A 141 18.32 -6.96 7.10
N GLN A 142 17.07 -6.53 6.97
CA GLN A 142 15.99 -6.87 7.90
C GLN A 142 15.26 -8.11 7.40
N ARG A 143 15.53 -9.24 8.08
CA ARG A 143 14.97 -10.54 7.71
C ARG A 143 13.77 -10.97 8.55
N GLU A 144 13.47 -10.22 9.60
CA GLU A 144 12.39 -10.52 10.54
C GLU A 144 11.80 -9.23 11.12
N GLY A 145 10.49 -9.25 11.38
CA GLY A 145 9.83 -8.20 12.13
C GLY A 145 8.35 -8.48 12.35
N ARG A 146 7.65 -7.52 12.97
CA ARG A 146 6.22 -7.61 13.26
C ARG A 146 5.54 -6.28 12.98
N GLY A 147 4.42 -6.35 12.28
CA GLY A 147 3.56 -5.22 12.01
C GLY A 147 2.50 -5.04 13.09
N HIS A 148 2.11 -3.79 13.33
CA HIS A 148 1.12 -3.42 14.33
C HIS A 148 0.03 -2.56 13.69
N ILE A 149 -1.24 -2.92 13.90
CA ILE A 149 -2.39 -2.23 13.33
C ILE A 149 -2.67 -0.94 14.10
N LEU A 150 -2.87 0.16 13.36
CA LEU A 150 -3.24 1.47 13.88
C LEU A 150 -4.69 1.83 13.56
N LEU A 151 -5.15 1.47 12.35
CA LEU A 151 -6.48 1.80 11.86
C LEU A 151 -7.06 0.63 11.07
N ASP A 152 -8.35 0.36 11.27
CA ASP A 152 -9.19 -0.39 10.34
C ASP A 152 -10.41 0.46 10.04
N GLY A 153 -10.48 0.98 8.82
CA GLY A 153 -11.42 2.04 8.47
C GLY A 153 -11.94 1.93 7.05
N THR A 154 -12.99 2.70 6.79
CA THR A 154 -13.53 2.89 5.46
C THR A 154 -13.26 4.32 5.02
N TRP A 155 -12.61 4.48 3.88
CA TRP A 155 -12.50 5.74 3.20
C TRP A 155 -13.63 5.89 2.17
N VAL A 156 -14.28 7.05 2.22
CA VAL A 156 -15.32 7.49 1.29
C VAL A 156 -14.83 8.81 0.69
N ALA A 157 -14.73 8.87 -0.63
CA ALA A 157 -14.45 10.10 -1.35
C ALA A 157 -15.79 10.79 -1.67
N GLU A 158 -16.15 11.80 -0.88
CA GLU A 158 -17.39 12.56 -1.08
C GLU A 158 -17.24 13.56 -2.24
N PRO A 159 -18.23 13.70 -3.14
CA PRO A 159 -18.13 14.58 -4.31
C PRO A 159 -17.91 16.06 -3.99
N ASP A 160 -18.33 16.51 -2.80
CA ASP A 160 -18.24 17.88 -2.31
C ASP A 160 -17.06 18.12 -1.34
N ASP A 161 -16.27 17.09 -1.01
CA ASP A 161 -14.99 17.27 -0.32
C ASP A 161 -13.95 17.79 -1.34
N PRO A 162 -13.56 19.08 -1.28
CA PRO A 162 -12.62 19.67 -2.24
C PRO A 162 -11.22 19.06 -2.14
N LEU A 163 -10.93 18.40 -1.03
CA LEU A 163 -9.68 17.73 -0.82
C LEU A 163 -9.81 16.25 -1.06
N ALA A 164 -10.95 15.65 -1.47
CA ALA A 164 -11.24 14.20 -1.56
C ALA A 164 -10.07 13.31 -2.05
N TRP A 165 -9.24 13.84 -2.94
CA TRP A 165 -8.13 13.15 -3.60
C TRP A 165 -6.73 13.64 -3.23
N GLY A 166 -6.61 14.45 -2.18
CA GLY A 166 -5.38 15.07 -1.69
C GLY A 166 -5.31 16.54 -2.08
N ALA A 167 -4.33 17.25 -1.53
CA ALA A 167 -4.03 18.60 -1.97
C ALA A 167 -3.37 18.57 -3.37
N PRO A 168 -3.65 19.55 -4.25
CA PRO A 168 -2.89 19.71 -5.48
C PRO A 168 -1.39 19.87 -5.17
N VAL A 169 -0.52 19.37 -6.04
CA VAL A 169 0.95 19.42 -5.86
C VAL A 169 1.45 20.86 -5.64
N SER A 170 0.78 21.87 -6.21
CA SER A 170 1.09 23.30 -6.04
C SER A 170 0.67 23.92 -4.70
N ALA A 171 -0.10 23.19 -3.88
CA ALA A 171 -0.60 23.65 -2.58
C ALA A 171 0.14 23.03 -1.39
N SER A 172 1.13 22.16 -1.64
CA SER A 172 1.93 21.54 -0.58
C SER A 172 3.09 22.46 -0.17
N PRO A 173 3.25 22.80 1.12
CA PRO A 173 4.30 23.72 1.59
C PRO A 173 5.74 23.24 1.29
N ASP A 174 5.95 21.95 1.00
CA ASP A 174 7.25 21.41 0.61
C ASP A 174 7.73 21.87 -0.78
N ALA A 175 6.84 22.37 -1.64
CA ALA A 175 7.24 22.93 -2.94
C ALA A 175 7.98 24.28 -2.81
N ALA A 176 7.87 24.94 -1.64
CA ALA A 176 8.51 26.23 -1.38
C ALA A 176 9.90 26.11 -0.72
N ALA A 177 10.35 24.91 -0.33
CA ALA A 177 11.57 24.73 0.46
C ALA A 177 12.78 24.21 -0.34
N VAL A 178 12.69 24.06 -1.66
CA VAL A 178 13.84 23.72 -2.53
C VAL A 178 14.11 24.90 -3.47
N GLY A 179 14.60 26.00 -2.89
CA GLY A 179 15.01 27.19 -3.64
C GLY A 179 15.48 28.34 -2.73
N GLY A 180 16.80 28.42 -2.50
CA GLY A 180 17.50 29.47 -1.74
C GLY A 180 17.95 28.99 -0.37
N ASP A 181 19.23 28.99 0.03
CA ASP A 181 20.48 29.58 -0.49
C ASP A 181 21.62 28.56 -0.42
#